data_AF-A0A511YM48-F1
#
_entry.id   AF-A0A511YM48-F1
#
_cell.length_a   1.000
_cell.length_b   1.000
_cell.length_c   1.000
_cell.angle_alpha   90.00
_cell.angle_beta   90.00
_cell.angle_gamma   90.00
#
_symmetry.space_group_name_H-M   'P 1'
#
loop_
_entity.id
_entity.type
_entity.pdbx_description
1 polymer ?
#
loop_
_entity_poly.entity_id
_entity_poly.type
_entity_poly.pdbx_seq_one_letter_code
_entity_poly.pdbx_strand_id
1 'polypeptide(L)'
;MTDIITRLKNVKKFQAKRWENEDHWDEINDLLIKELDDILSAEPQNTAALINIGAIYSDMGENEKALEYLQHALKLGSADKNLYTNLAIVMVYMEMHPEEYHEYLETAEHYSEDPLTFKAYFDPQSQ
;
A
#
# COMPACT_ATOMS: atom_id res chain seq x y z
N MET A 1 -2.60 -21.34 -7.11
CA MET A 1 -1.71 -20.69 -6.11
C MET A 1 -0.46 -20.06 -6.72
N THR A 2 0.26 -20.67 -7.66
CA THR A 2 1.44 -20.04 -8.33
C THR A 2 1.12 -18.80 -9.16
N ASP A 3 -0.14 -18.63 -9.58
CA ASP A 3 -0.59 -17.52 -10.41
C ASP A 3 -0.58 -16.18 -9.66
N ILE A 4 -1.22 -16.09 -8.48
CA ILE A 4 -1.35 -14.83 -7.74
C ILE A 4 0.00 -14.28 -7.26
N ILE A 5 0.92 -15.12 -6.80
CA ILE A 5 2.27 -14.68 -6.45
C ILE A 5 2.98 -14.08 -7.67
N THR A 6 2.78 -14.66 -8.85
CA THR A 6 3.37 -14.13 -10.10
C THR A 6 2.73 -12.80 -10.49
N ARG A 7 1.41 -12.69 -10.35
CA ARG A 7 0.65 -11.45 -10.57
C ARG A 7 1.12 -10.33 -9.63
N LEU A 8 1.23 -10.58 -8.33
CA LEU A 8 1.77 -9.61 -7.36
C LEU A 8 3.21 -9.18 -7.67
N LYS A 9 4.07 -10.10 -8.11
CA LYS A 9 5.42 -9.75 -8.59
C LYS A 9 5.37 -8.82 -9.79
N ASN A 10 4.43 -9.03 -10.71
CA ASN A 10 4.24 -8.17 -11.87
C ASN A 10 3.70 -6.80 -11.46
N VAL A 11 2.73 -6.74 -10.53
CA VAL A 11 2.24 -5.50 -9.94
C VAL A 11 3.40 -4.69 -9.36
N LYS A 12 4.25 -5.29 -8.52
CA LYS A 12 5.40 -4.57 -7.94
C LYS A 12 6.39 -4.07 -8.99
N LYS A 13 6.68 -4.87 -10.01
CA LYS A 13 7.52 -4.45 -11.14
C LYS A 13 6.90 -3.32 -11.95
N PHE A 14 5.59 -3.33 -12.12
CA PHE A 14 4.87 -2.32 -12.89
C PHE A 14 4.75 -1.02 -12.10
N GLN A 15 4.45 -1.09 -10.81
CA GLN A 15 4.48 0.04 -9.88
C GLN A 15 5.83 0.76 -9.89
N ALA A 16 6.95 0.02 -9.92
CA ALA A 16 8.28 0.63 -9.98
C ALA A 16 8.50 1.51 -11.24
N LYS A 17 7.83 1.18 -12.36
CA LYS A 17 7.91 1.95 -13.62
C LYS A 17 7.01 3.18 -13.63
N ARG A 18 6.10 3.31 -12.67
CA ARG A 18 5.18 4.45 -12.57
C ARG A 18 5.95 5.77 -12.49
N TRP A 19 7.08 5.77 -11.79
CA TRP A 19 7.95 6.94 -11.59
C TRP A 19 8.80 7.30 -12.81
N GLU A 20 8.85 6.45 -13.84
CA GLU A 20 9.59 6.72 -15.07
C GLU A 20 8.72 7.43 -16.12
N ASN A 21 7.40 7.50 -15.91
CA ASN A 21 6.42 8.00 -16.88
C ASN A 21 5.35 8.86 -16.19
N GLU A 22 5.75 10.05 -15.70
CA GLU A 22 4.87 10.98 -14.98
C GLU A 22 3.60 11.34 -15.77
N ASP A 23 3.69 11.44 -17.10
CA ASP A 23 2.55 11.75 -17.97
C ASP A 23 1.44 10.68 -17.97
N HIS A 24 1.76 9.45 -17.53
CA HIS A 24 0.83 8.30 -17.52
C HIS A 24 0.52 7.79 -16.11
N TRP A 25 0.78 8.62 -15.09
CA TRP A 25 0.71 8.21 -13.70
C TRP A 25 -0.69 7.71 -13.29
N ASP A 26 -1.75 8.42 -13.70
CA ASP A 26 -3.14 8.04 -13.44
C ASP A 26 -3.52 6.71 -14.12
N GLU A 27 -3.18 6.55 -15.41
CA GLU A 27 -3.46 5.33 -16.17
C GLU A 27 -2.76 4.10 -15.56
N ILE A 28 -1.53 4.28 -15.06
CA ILE A 28 -0.77 3.22 -14.41
C ILE A 28 -1.42 2.84 -13.07
N ASN A 29 -1.88 3.82 -12.28
CA ASN A 29 -2.59 3.57 -11.02
C ASN A 29 -3.88 2.78 -11.25
N ASP A 30 -4.69 3.18 -12.24
CA ASP A 30 -5.92 2.49 -12.60
C ASP A 30 -5.67 1.03 -12.98
N LEU A 31 -4.63 0.77 -13.77
CA LEU A 31 -4.24 -0.59 -14.17
C LEU A 31 -3.74 -1.42 -12.98
N LEU A 32 -2.98 -0.82 -12.07
CA LEU A 32 -2.50 -1.49 -10.85
C LEU A 32 -3.66 -1.86 -9.92
N ILE A 33 -4.55 -0.91 -9.65
CA ILE A 33 -5.74 -1.12 -8.81
C ILE A 33 -6.60 -2.23 -9.41
N LYS A 34 -6.87 -2.18 -10.72
CA LYS A 34 -7.66 -3.20 -11.40
C LYS A 34 -7.07 -4.61 -11.24
N GLU A 35 -5.76 -4.77 -11.45
CA GLU A 35 -5.10 -6.06 -11.29
C GLU A 35 -5.15 -6.57 -9.84
N LEU A 36 -5.02 -5.66 -8.86
CA LEU A 36 -5.11 -5.97 -7.44
C LEU A 36 -6.55 -6.32 -7.00
N ASP A 37 -7.57 -5.64 -7.54
CA ASP A 37 -8.98 -5.98 -7.32
C ASP A 37 -9.35 -7.34 -7.92
N ASP A 38 -8.80 -7.69 -9.09
CA ASP A 38 -8.96 -9.02 -9.67
C ASP A 38 -8.29 -10.10 -8.81
N ILE A 39 -7.18 -9.78 -8.12
CA ILE A 39 -6.57 -10.67 -7.11
C ILE A 39 -7.49 -10.82 -5.91
N LEU A 40 -8.03 -9.72 -5.37
CA LEU A 40 -8.94 -9.76 -4.23
C LEU A 40 -10.26 -10.47 -4.54
N SER A 41 -10.73 -10.42 -5.78
CA SER A 41 -11.91 -11.18 -6.22
C SER A 41 -11.68 -12.70 -6.14
N ALA A 42 -10.44 -13.15 -6.37
CA ALA A 42 -10.05 -14.56 -6.23
C ALA A 42 -9.65 -14.93 -4.79
N GLU A 43 -8.97 -14.03 -4.09
CA GLU A 43 -8.49 -14.17 -2.72
C GLU A 43 -8.85 -12.92 -1.89
N PRO A 44 -10.08 -12.83 -1.34
CA PRO A 44 -10.57 -11.63 -0.65
C PRO A 44 -9.79 -11.23 0.60
N GLN A 45 -8.98 -12.13 1.13
CA GLN A 45 -8.15 -11.93 2.32
C GLN A 45 -6.66 -11.79 1.97
N ASN A 46 -6.32 -11.53 0.70
CA ASN A 46 -4.93 -11.35 0.29
C ASN A 46 -4.39 -10.03 0.83
N THR A 47 -3.65 -10.09 1.94
CA THR A 47 -3.15 -8.89 2.63
C THR A 47 -2.18 -8.10 1.78
N ALA A 48 -1.36 -8.74 0.95
CA ALA A 48 -0.42 -8.04 0.07
C ALA A 48 -1.16 -7.17 -0.95
N ALA A 49 -2.27 -7.66 -1.50
CA ALA A 49 -3.09 -6.88 -2.42
C ALA A 49 -3.75 -5.69 -1.72
N LEU A 50 -4.33 -5.89 -0.52
CA LEU A 50 -4.90 -4.81 0.29
C LEU A 50 -3.85 -3.73 0.62
N ILE A 51 -2.64 -4.13 1.02
CA ILE A 51 -1.54 -3.21 1.35
C ILE A 51 -1.13 -2.38 0.13
N ASN A 52 -1.01 -3.02 -1.03
CA ASN A 52 -0.62 -2.36 -2.27
C ASN A 52 -1.68 -1.38 -2.77
N ILE A 53 -2.98 -1.72 -2.67
CA ILE A 53 -4.06 -0.79 -2.98
C ILE A 53 -4.02 0.41 -2.03
N GLY A 54 -3.85 0.16 -0.74
CA GLY A 54 -3.73 1.21 0.27
C GLY A 54 -2.57 2.18 -0.04
N ALA A 55 -1.42 1.64 -0.43
CA ALA A 55 -0.28 2.45 -0.85
C ALA A 55 -0.59 3.32 -2.08
N ILE A 56 -1.24 2.75 -3.10
CA ILE A 56 -1.60 3.51 -4.33
C ILE A 56 -2.60 4.62 -4.02
N TYR A 57 -3.65 4.35 -3.23
CA TYR A 57 -4.60 5.40 -2.84
C TYR A 57 -3.95 6.50 -2.00
N SER A 58 -2.99 6.15 -1.13
CA SER A 58 -2.21 7.15 -0.40
C SER A 58 -1.42 8.03 -1.36
N ASP A 59 -0.80 7.45 -2.39
CA ASP A 59 -0.06 8.21 -3.41
C ASP A 59 -0.98 9.13 -4.22
N MET A 60 -2.26 8.77 -4.37
CA MET A 60 -3.32 9.57 -5.00
C MET A 60 -3.93 10.64 -4.09
N GLY A 61 -3.50 10.73 -2.83
CA GLY A 61 -4.08 11.63 -1.84
C GLY A 61 -5.47 11.19 -1.35
N GLU A 62 -5.94 10.01 -1.76
CA GLU A 62 -7.21 9.40 -1.37
C GLU A 62 -7.04 8.69 -0.01
N ASN A 63 -6.61 9.45 1.00
CA ASN A 63 -6.14 8.94 2.29
C ASN A 63 -7.20 8.12 3.05
N GLU A 64 -8.48 8.50 2.95
CA GLU A 64 -9.58 7.77 3.60
C GLU A 64 -9.73 6.35 3.03
N LYS A 65 -9.66 6.20 1.70
CA LYS A 65 -9.67 4.90 1.04
C LYS A 65 -8.43 4.11 1.40
N ALA A 66 -7.26 4.76 1.36
CA ALA A 66 -6.00 4.13 1.74
C ALA A 66 -6.09 3.51 3.15
N LEU A 67 -6.61 4.28 4.11
CA LEU A 67 -6.80 3.83 5.48
C LEU A 67 -7.73 2.63 5.58
N GLU A 68 -8.85 2.60 4.84
CA GLU A 68 -9.79 1.48 4.84
C GLU A 68 -9.13 0.15 4.43
N TYR A 69 -8.42 0.16 3.30
CA TYR A 69 -7.73 -1.03 2.80
C TYR A 69 -6.61 -1.49 3.75
N LEU A 70 -5.82 -0.56 4.28
CA LEU A 70 -4.73 -0.88 5.22
C LEU A 70 -5.28 -1.41 6.54
N GLN A 71 -6.34 -0.82 7.09
CA GLN A 71 -6.99 -1.33 8.30
C GLN A 71 -7.59 -2.71 8.08
N HIS A 72 -8.06 -3.02 6.87
CA HIS A 72 -8.52 -4.37 6.55
C HIS A 72 -7.37 -5.38 6.59
N ALA A 73 -6.22 -5.06 5.98
CA ALA A 73 -5.03 -5.90 6.06
C ALA A 73 -4.54 -6.09 7.51
N LEU A 74 -4.62 -5.04 8.33
CA LEU A 74 -4.30 -5.10 9.76
C LEU A 74 -5.25 -6.03 10.52
N LYS A 75 -6.57 -5.94 10.28
CA LYS A 75 -7.58 -6.82 10.91
C LYS A 75 -7.40 -8.29 10.54
N LEU A 76 -6.87 -8.57 9.35
CA LEU A 76 -6.52 -9.93 8.91
C LEU A 76 -5.22 -10.45 9.53
N GLY A 77 -4.55 -9.65 10.37
CA GLY A 77 -3.35 -10.05 11.10
C GLY A 77 -2.08 -10.00 10.26
N SER A 78 -2.02 -9.14 9.24
CA SER A 78 -0.80 -8.97 8.46
C SER A 78 0.35 -8.45 9.33
N ALA A 79 1.50 -9.09 9.18
CA ALA A 79 2.75 -8.81 9.90
C ALA A 79 3.82 -8.24 8.94
N ASP A 80 3.40 -7.36 8.03
CA ASP A 80 4.25 -6.75 7.01
C ASP A 80 4.71 -5.35 7.44
N LYS A 81 6.02 -5.08 7.37
CA LYS A 81 6.59 -3.76 7.64
C LYS A 81 5.95 -2.65 6.78
N ASN A 82 5.61 -2.93 5.52
CA ASN A 82 5.01 -1.95 4.61
C ASN A 82 3.58 -1.58 5.03
N LEU A 83 2.81 -2.49 5.63
CA LEU A 83 1.49 -2.16 6.16
C LEU A 83 1.58 -1.03 7.19
N TYR A 84 2.40 -1.24 8.22
CA TYR A 84 2.55 -0.30 9.33
C TYR A 84 3.15 1.02 8.86
N THR A 85 4.13 0.96 7.95
CA THR A 85 4.71 2.17 7.36
C THR A 85 3.68 2.96 6.55
N ASN A 86 2.84 2.30 5.76
CA ASN A 86 1.81 2.96 4.96
C ASN A 86 0.69 3.53 5.83
N LEU A 87 0.30 2.84 6.91
CA LEU A 87 -0.63 3.39 7.91
C LEU A 87 -0.08 4.67 8.52
N ALA A 88 1.19 4.68 8.93
CA ALA A 88 1.82 5.87 9.46
C ALA A 88 1.84 7.03 8.46
N ILE A 89 2.16 6.76 7.18
CA ILE A 89 2.14 7.78 6.12
C ILE A 89 0.74 8.38 5.93
N VAL A 90 -0.27 7.53 5.80
CA VAL A 90 -1.65 7.96 5.63
C VAL A 90 -2.10 8.81 6.82
N MET A 91 -1.76 8.41 8.04
CA MET A 91 -2.06 9.17 9.25
C MET A 91 -1.38 10.53 9.29
N VAL A 92 -0.12 10.63 8.82
CA VAL A 92 0.57 11.92 8.67
C VAL A 92 -0.17 12.81 7.67
N TYR A 93 -0.56 12.27 6.51
CA TYR A 93 -1.31 13.04 5.49
C TYR A 93 -2.72 13.43 5.92
N MET A 94 -3.32 12.70 6.86
CA MET A 94 -4.59 13.03 7.48
C MET A 94 -4.46 13.99 8.69
N GLU A 95 -3.25 14.48 8.97
CA GLU A 95 -2.94 15.37 10.11
C GLU A 95 -3.37 14.78 11.47
N MET A 96 -3.29 13.45 11.60
CA MET A 96 -3.61 12.77 12.85
C MET A 96 -2.55 13.07 13.92
N HIS A 97 -2.90 12.81 15.19
CA HIS A 97 -2.00 13.07 16.29
C HIS A 97 -0.70 12.26 16.17
N PRO A 98 0.48 12.85 16.44
CA PRO A 98 1.76 12.17 16.30
C PRO A 98 1.88 10.86 17.05
N GLU A 99 1.22 10.74 18.21
CA GLU A 99 1.23 9.52 19.01
C GLU A 99 0.69 8.31 18.21
N GLU A 100 -0.30 8.53 17.34
CA GLU A 100 -0.96 7.46 16.58
C GLU A 100 -0.04 6.87 15.51
N TYR A 101 0.65 7.70 14.72
CA TYR A 101 1.52 7.19 13.67
C TYR A 101 2.90 6.76 14.17
N HIS A 102 3.40 7.31 15.29
CA HIS A 102 4.68 6.86 15.87
C HIS A 102 4.61 5.42 16.36
N GLU A 103 3.48 4.99 16.95
CA GLU A 103 3.28 3.59 17.37
C GLU A 103 3.39 2.64 16.17
N TYR A 104 2.82 3.01 15.02
CA TYR A 104 2.95 2.21 13.81
C TYR A 104 4.37 2.18 13.25
N LEU A 105 5.09 3.30 13.29
CA LEU A 105 6.50 3.32 12.88
C LEU A 105 7.38 2.45 13.79
N GLU A 106 7.18 2.48 15.10
CA GLU A 106 7.88 1.60 16.04
C GLU A 106 7.56 0.13 15.75
N THR A 107 6.28 -0.19 15.57
CA THR A 107 5.81 -1.54 15.24
C THR A 107 6.43 -2.05 13.94
N ALA A 108 6.55 -1.20 12.93
CA ALA A 108 7.14 -1.53 11.64
C ALA A 108 8.59 -2.05 11.77
N GLU A 109 9.37 -1.57 12.75
CA GLU A 109 10.75 -1.99 12.98
C GLU A 109 10.89 -3.42 13.52
N HIS A 110 9.80 -4.01 14.01
CA HIS A 110 9.77 -5.41 14.45
C HIS A 110 9.44 -6.41 13.34
N TYR A 111 9.03 -5.92 12.16
CA TYR A 111 8.60 -6.75 11.04
C TYR A 111 9.53 -6.64 9.84
N SER A 112 9.51 -7.67 8.99
CA SER A 112 10.19 -7.66 7.70
C SER A 112 9.25 -7.20 6.59
N GLU A 113 9.80 -6.56 5.57
CA GLU A 113 9.05 -6.20 4.35
C GLU A 113 8.70 -7.47 3.55
N ASP A 114 7.44 -7.61 3.15
CA ASP A 114 7.06 -8.62 2.16
C ASP A 114 7.61 -8.19 0.78
N PRO A 115 8.35 -9.06 0.07
CA PRO A 115 8.85 -8.73 -1.27
C PRO A 115 7.75 -8.48 -2.30
N LEU A 116 6.48 -8.77 -2.01
CA LEU A 116 5.32 -8.53 -2.87
C LEU A 116 4.59 -7.22 -2.57
N THR A 117 4.94 -6.53 -1.48
CA THR A 117 4.34 -5.24 -1.13
C THR A 117 5.28 -4.08 -1.40
N PHE A 118 4.74 -2.86 -1.39
CA PHE A 118 5.50 -1.63 -1.51
C PHE A 118 5.00 -0.54 -0.58
N LYS A 119 5.91 0.37 -0.27
CA LYS A 119 5.66 1.57 0.52
C LYS A 119 5.03 2.65 -0.37
N ALA A 120 4.06 3.38 0.17
CA ALA A 120 3.59 4.64 -0.41
C ALA A 120 4.74 5.65 -0.47
N TYR A 121 4.71 6.52 -1.46
CA TYR A 121 5.57 7.68 -1.50
C TYR A 121 5.28 8.58 -0.30
N PHE A 122 6.33 9.11 0.29
CA PHE A 122 6.24 10.05 1.40
C PHE A 122 7.15 11.22 1.11
N ASP A 123 6.53 12.37 0.83
CA ASP A 123 7.22 13.66 0.79
C ASP A 123 7.05 14.36 2.15
N PRO A 124 8.10 14.41 3.00
CA PRO A 124 8.05 15.10 4.27
C PRO A 124 7.93 16.64 4.13
N GLN A 125 8.08 17.18 2.91
CA GLN A 125 8.00 18.61 2.62
C GLN A 125 6.71 19.00 1.88
N SER A 126 5.83 18.05 1.54
CA SER A 126 4.52 18.36 0.97
C SER A 126 3.60 18.93 2.06
N GLN A 127 3.78 20.21 2.36
CA GLN A 127 2.93 21.05 3.20
C GLN A 127 2.71 22.37 2.47
#